data_AF-A0AAD7YW18-F1
#
_entry.id   AF-A0AAD7YW18-F1
#
_cell.length_a   1.000
_cell.length_b   1.000
_cell.length_c   1.000
_cell.angle_alpha   90.00
_cell.angle_beta   90.00
_cell.angle_gamma   90.00
#
_symmetry.space_group_name_H-M   'P 1'
#
loop_
_entity.id
_entity.type
_entity.pdbx_description
1 polymer ?
#
loop_
_entity_poly.entity_id
_entity_poly.type
_entity_poly.pdbx_seq_one_letter_code
_entity_poly.pdbx_strand_id
1 'polypeptide(L)'
;MALPREFTTLGELADLDVPGDREVLDRLIEVVDQVYPRTWRDWNVIDYSKEDLFGSRMDPQILNKLRFAIPTISMVKCFDPNTTSVSEKRFKSYKLSLLEWPFCRALIMNPKSLATRIHGSASNLEMFMAAIGDIGDDLISREEAENLMSGTEKRKRPSSQSSYYGGNKKQKSDSAEEIKILKEQTKTLQNMMAQLLNNQTYSTTRSECSKTYDEDDLVSVADTSSLIEEEKENSGRASSIFEAPASRSSAQEGFNISRQPPASFQQKEDSVNRRIFIDQ
;
A
#
# COMPACT_ATOMS: atom_id res chain seq x y z
N MET A 1 7.64 3.73 24.22
CA MET A 1 6.35 4.43 24.09
C MET A 1 6.36 5.10 22.73
N ALA A 2 5.41 4.78 21.85
CA ALA A 2 5.32 5.46 20.56
C ALA A 2 4.74 6.87 20.81
N LEU A 3 5.35 7.89 20.23
CA LEU A 3 4.83 9.26 20.31
C LEU A 3 3.42 9.30 19.69
N PRO A 4 2.50 10.13 20.22
CA PRO A 4 1.19 10.34 19.61
C PRO A 4 1.41 10.82 18.17
N ARG A 5 0.75 10.14 17.22
CA ARG A 5 0.84 10.46 15.79
C ARG A 5 -0.14 11.60 15.52
N GLU A 6 0.38 12.69 14.98
CA GLU A 6 -0.42 13.88 14.70
C GLU A 6 -1.05 13.75 13.30
N PHE A 7 -2.35 14.03 13.24
CA PHE A 7 -3.03 14.22 11.97
C PHE A 7 -2.67 15.61 11.44
N THR A 8 -2.38 15.69 10.15
CA THR A 8 -2.05 16.92 9.43
C THR A 8 -2.77 16.91 8.09
N THR A 9 -2.72 18.02 7.37
CA THR A 9 -3.30 18.13 6.03
C THR A 9 -2.22 18.01 4.95
N LEU A 10 -2.60 17.55 3.76
CA LEU A 10 -1.68 17.53 2.62
C LEU A 10 -1.13 18.93 2.27
N GLY A 11 -1.92 19.98 2.47
CA GLY A 11 -1.50 21.36 2.27
C GLY A 11 -0.38 21.77 3.22
N GLU A 12 -0.54 21.49 4.52
CA GLU A 12 0.51 21.74 5.52
C GLU A 12 1.82 21.01 5.19
N LEU A 13 1.73 19.76 4.71
CA LEU A 13 2.90 19.00 4.30
C LEU A 13 3.58 19.57 3.03
N ALA A 14 2.82 20.16 2.12
CA ALA A 14 3.34 20.79 0.90
C ALA A 14 4.04 22.12 1.19
N ASP A 15 3.53 22.87 2.17
CA ASP A 15 4.06 24.17 2.56
C ASP A 15 5.25 24.05 3.54
N LEU A 16 5.51 22.85 4.09
CA LEU A 16 6.62 22.59 5.01
C LEU A 16 7.98 22.85 4.34
N ASP A 17 8.85 23.59 5.00
CA ASP A 17 10.23 23.79 4.56
C ASP A 17 11.08 22.57 4.93
N VAL A 18 11.56 21.85 3.92
CA VAL A 18 12.27 20.58 4.08
C VAL A 18 13.58 20.60 3.32
N PRO A 19 14.66 20.04 3.89
CA PRO A 19 15.96 19.99 3.22
C PRO A 19 15.89 19.13 1.96
N GLY A 20 16.46 19.62 0.87
CA GLY A 20 16.52 18.90 -0.41
C GLY A 20 16.39 19.82 -1.61
N ASP A 21 16.10 19.21 -2.76
CA ASP A 21 15.88 19.94 -4.01
C ASP A 21 14.47 20.55 -4.05
N ARG A 22 14.33 21.74 -3.45
CA ARG A 22 13.04 22.45 -3.30
C ARG A 22 12.39 22.72 -4.66
N GLU A 23 13.17 23.01 -5.69
CA GLU A 23 12.65 23.28 -7.04
C GLU A 23 11.92 22.07 -7.62
N VAL A 24 12.41 20.86 -7.36
CA VAL A 24 11.73 19.63 -7.80
C VAL A 24 10.42 19.44 -7.03
N LEU A 25 10.42 19.70 -5.73
CA LEU A 25 9.23 19.61 -4.89
C LEU A 25 8.15 20.61 -5.32
N ASP A 26 8.52 21.86 -5.57
CA ASP A 26 7.58 22.90 -6.02
C ASP A 26 6.98 22.54 -7.39
N ARG A 27 7.78 22.04 -8.34
CA ARG A 27 7.26 21.51 -9.63
C ARG A 27 6.30 20.34 -9.43
N LEU A 28 6.52 19.47 -8.44
CA LEU A 28 5.61 18.36 -8.14
C LEU A 28 4.30 18.86 -7.55
N ILE A 29 4.36 19.87 -6.66
CA ILE A 29 3.16 20.51 -6.09
C ILE A 29 2.34 21.16 -7.20
N GLU A 30 2.99 21.87 -8.14
CA GLU A 30 2.31 22.44 -9.32
C GLU A 30 1.60 21.39 -10.17
N VAL A 31 2.23 20.22 -10.38
CA VAL A 31 1.61 19.10 -11.09
C VAL A 31 0.39 18.59 -10.31
N VAL A 32 0.46 18.49 -8.99
CA VAL A 32 -0.68 18.09 -8.17
C VAL A 32 -1.79 19.13 -8.25
N ASP A 33 -1.48 20.43 -8.12
CA ASP A 33 -2.45 21.53 -8.23
C ASP A 33 -3.20 21.56 -9.57
N GLN A 34 -2.57 21.10 -10.65
CA GLN A 34 -3.19 21.05 -11.98
C GLN A 34 -4.14 19.86 -12.16
N VAL A 35 -3.84 18.74 -11.52
CA VAL A 35 -4.50 17.46 -11.82
C VAL A 35 -5.48 17.04 -10.71
N TYR A 36 -5.28 17.50 -9.48
CA TYR A 36 -6.11 17.15 -8.33
C TYR A 36 -7.31 18.08 -8.17
N PRO A 37 -8.37 17.65 -7.47
CA PRO A 37 -9.45 18.55 -7.08
C PRO A 37 -8.93 19.66 -6.16
N ARG A 38 -9.53 20.86 -6.25
CA ARG A 38 -9.09 22.05 -5.48
C ARG A 38 -9.01 21.86 -3.97
N THR A 39 -9.75 20.89 -3.43
CA THR A 39 -9.81 20.56 -2.00
C THR A 39 -8.70 19.61 -1.55
N TRP A 40 -7.74 19.26 -2.41
CA TRP A 40 -6.70 18.29 -2.07
C TRP A 40 -5.84 18.72 -0.89
N ARG A 41 -5.64 20.03 -0.71
CA ARG A 41 -4.90 20.61 0.40
C ARG A 41 -5.54 20.30 1.76
N ASP A 42 -6.86 20.13 1.80
CA ASP A 42 -7.62 19.85 3.03
C ASP A 42 -7.66 18.36 3.40
N TRP A 43 -7.01 17.49 2.62
CA TRP A 43 -7.05 16.05 2.86
C TRP A 43 -6.21 15.67 4.07
N ASN A 44 -6.86 15.03 5.04
CA ASN A 44 -6.22 14.55 6.26
C ASN A 44 -5.33 13.34 5.99
N VAL A 45 -4.11 13.43 6.48
CA VAL A 45 -3.11 12.37 6.44
C VAL A 45 -2.37 12.31 7.77
N ILE A 46 -1.70 11.19 8.02
CA ILE A 46 -0.81 11.04 9.17
C ILE A 46 0.62 11.22 8.65
N ASP A 47 1.36 12.17 9.21
CA ASP A 47 2.77 12.33 8.88
C ASP A 47 3.57 11.18 9.47
N TYR A 48 4.13 10.36 8.59
CA TYR A 48 5.05 9.30 8.96
C TYR A 48 6.45 9.65 8.47
N SER A 49 7.44 9.45 9.34
CA SER A 49 8.82 9.39 8.91
C SER A 49 9.05 8.21 7.95
N LYS A 50 10.11 8.30 7.15
CA LYS A 50 10.52 7.22 6.26
C LYS A 50 10.84 5.95 7.05
N GLU A 51 11.47 6.10 8.21
CA GLU A 51 11.84 5.02 9.11
C GLU A 51 10.60 4.36 9.73
N ASP A 52 9.53 5.10 10.01
CA ASP A 52 8.29 4.53 10.55
C ASP A 52 7.50 3.73 9.51
N LEU A 53 7.61 4.10 8.23
CA LEU A 53 6.95 3.39 7.13
C LEU A 53 7.72 2.14 6.72
N PHE A 54 9.04 2.25 6.58
CA PHE A 54 9.87 1.22 5.94
C PHE A 54 10.89 0.56 6.87
N GLY A 55 11.04 1.05 8.11
CA GLY A 55 12.11 0.66 9.02
C GLY A 55 13.45 1.30 8.66
N SER A 56 14.52 0.92 9.37
CA SER A 56 15.87 1.47 9.15
C SER A 56 16.49 1.08 7.80
N ARG A 57 15.99 0.02 7.15
CA ARG A 57 16.45 -0.45 5.85
C ARG A 57 15.25 -0.71 4.95
N MET A 58 15.17 0.01 3.85
CA MET A 58 14.09 -0.15 2.90
C MET A 58 14.29 -1.42 2.06
N ASP A 59 13.28 -2.28 2.05
CA ASP A 59 13.25 -3.48 1.21
C ASP A 59 13.12 -3.09 -0.28
N PRO A 60 14.06 -3.52 -1.14
CA PRO A 60 13.97 -3.31 -2.59
C PRO A 60 12.66 -3.83 -3.22
N GLN A 61 12.06 -4.89 -2.67
CA GLN A 61 10.79 -5.43 -3.19
C GLN A 61 9.63 -4.45 -2.96
N ILE A 62 9.61 -3.75 -1.82
CA ILE A 62 8.60 -2.73 -1.52
C ILE A 62 8.81 -1.53 -2.44
N LEU A 63 10.05 -1.07 -2.62
CA LEU A 63 10.37 0.06 -3.51
C LEU A 63 9.90 -0.18 -4.96
N ASN A 64 10.04 -1.41 -5.46
CA ASN A 64 9.58 -1.79 -6.79
C ASN A 64 8.04 -1.69 -6.92
N LYS A 65 7.32 -2.10 -5.87
CA LYS A 65 5.84 -2.09 -5.82
C LYS A 65 5.26 -0.72 -5.48
N LEU A 66 6.09 0.20 -4.97
CA LEU A 66 5.67 1.53 -4.55
C LEU A 66 5.06 2.30 -5.73
N ARG A 67 3.86 2.85 -5.54
CA ARG A 67 3.24 3.77 -6.50
C ARG A 67 2.80 5.04 -5.79
N PHE A 68 3.06 6.16 -6.43
CA PHE A 68 2.63 7.48 -6.00
C PHE A 68 1.44 7.91 -6.84
N ALA A 69 0.57 8.73 -6.26
CA ALA A 69 -0.55 9.36 -6.94
C ALA A 69 -0.11 10.55 -7.82
N ILE A 70 1.04 10.45 -8.48
CA ILE A 70 1.59 11.51 -9.33
C ILE A 70 1.70 10.93 -10.74
N PRO A 71 1.16 11.60 -11.79
CA PRO A 71 1.33 11.18 -13.17
C PRO A 71 2.79 10.83 -13.48
N THR A 72 3.03 9.61 -13.98
CA THR A 72 4.38 9.05 -14.05
C THR A 72 5.30 9.87 -14.95
N ILE A 73 4.79 10.37 -16.08
CA ILE A 73 5.56 11.21 -17.02
C ILE A 73 5.86 12.57 -16.37
N SER A 74 4.87 13.22 -15.77
CA SER A 74 5.05 14.51 -15.09
C SER A 74 6.06 14.40 -13.96
N MET A 75 5.98 13.35 -13.14
CA MET A 75 6.96 13.07 -12.09
C MET A 75 8.38 13.02 -12.64
N VAL A 76 8.62 12.30 -13.74
CA VAL A 76 9.95 12.22 -14.37
C VAL A 76 10.40 13.59 -14.87
N LYS A 77 9.51 14.36 -15.48
CA LYS A 77 9.78 15.72 -15.98
C LYS A 77 10.08 16.72 -14.85
N CYS A 78 9.55 16.53 -13.65
CA CYS A 78 9.90 17.37 -12.49
C CYS A 78 11.37 17.20 -12.08
N PHE A 79 11.94 16.00 -12.23
CA PHE A 79 13.36 15.74 -11.93
C PHE A 79 14.29 16.07 -13.10
N ASP A 80 13.88 15.78 -14.33
CA ASP A 80 14.67 16.05 -15.53
C ASP A 80 13.73 16.53 -16.67
N PRO A 81 13.51 17.85 -16.79
CA PRO A 81 12.56 18.42 -17.75
C PRO A 81 12.89 18.06 -19.21
N ASN A 82 14.17 17.89 -19.52
CA ASN A 82 14.66 17.66 -20.88
C ASN A 82 14.76 16.16 -21.24
N THR A 83 14.43 15.28 -20.30
CA THR A 83 14.58 13.84 -20.49
C THR A 83 13.56 13.29 -21.48
N THR A 84 14.00 12.41 -22.38
CA THR A 84 13.16 11.69 -23.35
C THR A 84 13.07 10.19 -23.06
N SER A 85 13.85 9.69 -22.10
CA SER A 85 13.87 8.29 -21.68
C SER A 85 14.26 8.18 -20.20
N VAL A 86 13.81 7.13 -19.51
CA VAL A 86 14.12 6.94 -18.09
C VAL A 86 14.51 5.49 -17.80
N SER A 87 15.78 5.30 -17.44
CA SER A 87 16.29 4.00 -17.02
C SER A 87 15.68 3.59 -15.67
N GLU A 88 15.54 2.29 -15.43
CA GLU A 88 15.02 1.76 -14.17
C GLU A 88 15.81 2.25 -12.95
N LYS A 89 17.15 2.35 -13.09
CA LYS A 89 18.04 2.86 -12.03
C LYS A 89 17.71 4.31 -11.67
N ARG A 90 17.50 5.18 -12.67
CA ARG A 90 17.12 6.59 -12.44
C ARG A 90 15.71 6.70 -11.86
N PHE A 91 14.77 5.91 -12.38
CA PHE A 91 13.42 5.90 -11.86
C PHE A 91 13.36 5.49 -10.38
N LYS A 92 14.17 4.50 -9.97
CA LYS A 92 14.35 4.11 -8.58
C LYS A 92 14.94 5.22 -7.72
N SER A 93 15.93 5.97 -8.22
CA SER A 93 16.47 7.12 -7.49
C SER A 93 15.43 8.22 -7.31
N TYR A 94 14.58 8.48 -8.31
CA TYR A 94 13.49 9.46 -8.15
C TYR A 94 12.51 9.04 -7.06
N LYS A 95 12.08 7.77 -7.03
CA LYS A 95 11.23 7.26 -5.94
C LYS A 95 11.89 7.42 -4.57
N LEU A 96 13.19 7.18 -4.47
CA LEU A 96 13.94 7.37 -3.23
C LEU A 96 13.94 8.83 -2.78
N SER A 97 14.18 9.77 -3.69
CA SER A 97 14.10 11.21 -3.40
C SER A 97 12.69 11.64 -2.97
N LEU A 98 11.65 11.13 -3.62
CA LEU A 98 10.26 11.38 -3.21
C LEU A 98 9.98 10.93 -1.78
N LEU A 99 10.60 9.85 -1.31
CA LEU A 99 10.39 9.38 0.06
C LEU A 99 11.02 10.29 1.12
N GLU A 100 11.93 11.19 0.76
CA GLU A 100 12.51 12.15 1.70
C GLU A 100 11.50 13.25 2.08
N TRP A 101 10.57 13.58 1.18
CA TRP A 101 9.59 14.64 1.41
C TRP A 101 8.29 14.11 2.03
N PRO A 102 7.83 14.66 3.17
CA PRO A 102 6.57 14.27 3.82
C PRO A 102 5.37 14.33 2.88
N PHE A 103 5.25 15.42 2.11
CA PHE A 103 4.21 15.59 1.10
C PHE A 103 4.15 14.40 0.13
N CYS A 104 5.28 13.99 -0.43
CA CYS A 104 5.32 12.90 -1.41
C CYS A 104 5.07 11.53 -0.76
N ARG A 105 5.46 11.32 0.50
CA ARG A 105 5.09 10.10 1.25
C ARG A 105 3.58 10.00 1.44
N ALA A 106 2.91 11.12 1.68
CA ALA A 106 1.47 11.17 1.85
C ALA A 106 0.68 10.83 0.56
N LEU A 107 1.35 10.83 -0.60
CA LEU A 107 0.77 10.47 -1.91
C LEU A 107 0.98 9.00 -2.31
N ILE A 108 1.42 8.13 -1.39
CA ILE A 108 1.62 6.70 -1.68
C ILE A 108 0.27 5.97 -1.78
N MET A 109 -0.01 5.39 -2.95
CA MET A 109 -1.23 4.59 -3.20
C MET A 109 -1.01 3.09 -3.02
N ASN A 110 0.20 2.60 -3.30
CA ASN A 110 0.52 1.19 -3.21
C ASN A 110 1.91 0.99 -2.58
N PRO A 111 2.11 -0.07 -1.77
CA PRO A 111 1.14 -1.10 -1.39
C PRO A 111 -0.01 -0.59 -0.49
N LYS A 112 -1.21 -1.16 -0.63
CA LYS A 112 -2.41 -0.76 0.14
C LYS A 112 -2.18 -0.74 1.64
N SER A 113 -1.42 -1.69 2.19
CA SER A 113 -1.12 -1.73 3.62
C SER A 113 -0.37 -0.49 4.11
N LEU A 114 0.52 0.10 3.30
CA LEU A 114 1.19 1.36 3.62
C LEU A 114 0.25 2.54 3.43
N ALA A 115 -0.47 2.58 2.31
CA ALA A 115 -1.41 3.65 2.01
C ALA A 115 -2.50 3.78 3.10
N THR A 116 -3.10 2.66 3.53
CA THR A 116 -4.08 2.64 4.63
C THR A 116 -3.51 3.19 5.94
N ARG A 117 -2.22 2.96 6.22
CA ARG A 117 -1.57 3.54 7.42
C ARG A 117 -1.46 5.05 7.30
N ILE A 118 -1.02 5.55 6.15
CA ILE A 118 -0.81 6.98 5.85
C ILE A 118 -2.13 7.76 5.91
N HIS A 119 -3.19 7.23 5.31
CA HIS A 119 -4.52 7.86 5.33
C HIS A 119 -5.32 7.55 6.61
N GLY A 120 -4.73 6.84 7.57
CA GLY A 120 -5.31 6.48 8.86
C GLY A 120 -6.36 5.36 8.84
N SER A 121 -7.11 5.21 7.74
CA SER A 121 -8.12 4.17 7.60
C SER A 121 -8.30 3.71 6.14
N ALA A 122 -8.91 2.54 5.95
CA ALA A 122 -9.20 2.01 4.62
C ALA A 122 -10.25 2.87 3.89
N SER A 123 -11.25 3.37 4.61
CA SER A 123 -12.29 4.25 4.08
C SER A 123 -11.72 5.58 3.59
N ASN A 124 -10.77 6.17 4.33
CA ASN A 124 -10.09 7.38 3.89
C ASN A 124 -9.24 7.14 2.64
N LEU A 125 -8.55 6.01 2.57
CA LEU A 125 -7.83 5.61 1.36
C LEU A 125 -8.79 5.43 0.17
N GLU A 126 -9.96 4.82 0.35
CA GLU A 126 -10.94 4.66 -0.73
C GLU A 126 -11.47 6.01 -1.22
N MET A 127 -11.77 6.95 -0.32
CA MET A 127 -12.16 8.31 -0.68
C MET A 127 -11.04 9.04 -1.43
N PHE A 128 -9.79 8.91 -0.98
CA PHE A 128 -8.62 9.44 -1.67
C PHE A 128 -8.49 8.88 -3.08
N MET A 129 -8.55 7.55 -3.23
CA MET A 129 -8.46 6.86 -4.51
C MET A 129 -9.61 7.22 -5.46
N ALA A 130 -10.83 7.40 -4.95
CA ALA A 130 -11.97 7.85 -5.72
C ALA A 130 -11.80 9.29 -6.22
N ALA A 131 -11.26 10.18 -5.38
CA ALA A 131 -11.02 11.57 -5.73
C ALA A 131 -9.93 11.76 -6.80
N ILE A 132 -8.92 10.89 -6.83
CA ILE A 132 -7.88 10.87 -7.87
C ILE A 132 -8.21 9.93 -9.03
N GLY A 133 -9.44 9.40 -9.08
CA GLY A 133 -9.86 8.41 -10.08
C GLY A 133 -9.65 8.88 -11.52
N ASP A 134 -9.85 10.18 -11.77
CA ASP A 134 -9.68 10.81 -13.08
C ASP A 134 -8.22 10.80 -13.57
N ILE A 135 -7.26 10.68 -12.65
CA ILE A 135 -5.81 10.65 -12.92
C ILE A 135 -5.34 9.22 -13.26
N GLY A 136 -6.18 8.21 -13.00
CA GLY A 136 -5.80 6.80 -13.09
C GLY A 136 -5.16 6.40 -14.41
N ASP A 137 -5.59 7.00 -15.52
CA ASP A 137 -5.06 6.75 -16.86
C ASP A 137 -3.63 7.26 -17.05
N ASP A 138 -3.19 8.27 -16.28
CA ASP A 138 -1.83 8.82 -16.32
C ASP A 138 -0.87 8.12 -15.34
N LEU A 139 -1.40 7.26 -14.45
CA LEU A 139 -0.64 6.45 -13.49
C LEU A 139 -0.10 5.15 -14.12
N ILE A 140 0.55 5.33 -15.27
CA ILE A 140 1.12 4.27 -16.10
C ILE A 140 2.41 3.68 -15.51
N SER A 141 2.84 2.55 -16.07
CA SER A 141 4.11 1.93 -15.70
C SER A 141 5.31 2.73 -16.22
N ARG A 142 6.50 2.52 -15.63
CA ARG A 142 7.76 3.11 -16.12
C ARG A 142 8.03 2.76 -17.59
N GLU A 143 7.85 1.49 -17.96
CA GLU A 143 8.06 0.99 -19.33
C GLU A 143 7.16 1.73 -20.32
N GLU A 144 5.89 1.90 -19.96
CA GLU A 144 4.91 2.63 -20.77
C GLU A 144 5.23 4.12 -20.85
N ALA A 145 5.64 4.75 -19.74
CA ALA A 145 6.10 6.13 -19.74
C ALA A 145 7.33 6.32 -20.64
N GLU A 146 8.28 5.38 -20.63
CA GLU A 146 9.45 5.42 -21.51
C GLU A 146 9.07 5.27 -22.98
N ASN A 147 8.11 4.40 -23.32
CA ASN A 147 7.61 4.27 -24.70
C ASN A 147 6.93 5.56 -25.18
N LEU A 148 6.11 6.19 -24.31
CA LEU A 148 5.42 7.44 -24.61
C LEU A 148 6.39 8.61 -24.78
N MET A 149 7.42 8.71 -23.93
CA MET A 149 8.42 9.78 -24.01
C MET A 149 9.39 9.60 -25.19
N SER A 150 9.76 8.36 -25.53
CA SER A 150 10.65 8.07 -26.66
C SER A 150 9.98 8.18 -28.03
N GLY A 151 8.66 8.41 -28.07
CA GLY A 151 7.88 8.51 -29.31
C GLY A 151 7.78 7.18 -30.07
N THR A 152 8.08 6.06 -29.41
CA THR A 152 8.06 4.73 -30.03
C THR A 152 6.67 4.11 -30.05
N GLU A 153 5.69 4.71 -29.38
CA GLU A 153 4.37 4.10 -29.18
C GLU A 153 3.31 4.48 -30.23
N LYS A 154 2.86 3.46 -30.97
CA LYS A 154 1.55 3.43 -31.64
C LYS A 154 0.48 3.22 -30.56
N ARG A 155 -0.27 4.28 -30.19
CA ARG A 155 -1.43 4.21 -29.27
C ARG A 155 -2.31 2.99 -29.58
N LYS A 156 -2.19 1.90 -28.82
CA LYS A 156 -3.25 0.90 -28.74
C LYS A 156 -4.33 1.53 -27.87
N ARG A 157 -5.39 2.03 -28.50
CA ARG A 157 -6.55 2.58 -27.78
C ARG A 157 -7.01 1.57 -26.72
N PRO A 158 -7.23 1.99 -25.47
CA PRO A 158 -7.82 1.13 -24.47
C PRO A 158 -9.27 0.86 -24.90
N SER A 159 -9.57 -0.40 -25.22
CA SER A 159 -10.95 -0.87 -25.29
C SER A 159 -11.52 -0.79 -23.87
N SER A 160 -12.53 0.06 -23.69
CA SER A 160 -13.29 0.24 -22.47
C SER A 160 -13.68 -1.10 -21.84
N GLN A 161 -13.20 -1.37 -20.63
CA GLN A 161 -13.97 -1.90 -19.49
C GLN A 161 -13.04 -2.37 -18.37
N SER A 162 -13.08 -1.64 -17.25
CA SER A 162 -13.34 -2.19 -15.92
C SER A 162 -12.78 -3.59 -15.60
N SER A 163 -11.53 -3.63 -15.11
CA SER A 163 -11.15 -4.46 -13.94
C SER A 163 -9.70 -4.14 -13.53
N TYR A 164 -9.49 -3.04 -12.82
CA TYR A 164 -8.22 -2.78 -12.12
C TYR A 164 -8.18 -3.57 -10.79
N TYR A 165 -8.22 -4.90 -10.88
CA TYR A 165 -7.76 -5.82 -9.84
C TYR A 165 -7.21 -7.08 -10.51
N GLY A 166 -5.92 -7.36 -10.33
CA GLY A 166 -5.34 -8.70 -10.59
C GLY A 166 -4.63 -8.90 -11.93
N GLY A 167 -3.48 -8.25 -12.11
CA GLY A 167 -2.55 -8.58 -13.20
C GLY A 167 -1.42 -9.51 -12.76
N ASN A 168 -1.70 -10.79 -12.51
CA ASN A 168 -0.67 -11.83 -12.50
C ASN A 168 -0.35 -12.21 -13.96
N LYS A 169 0.78 -11.73 -14.47
CA LYS A 169 1.32 -12.17 -15.76
C LYS A 169 1.82 -13.62 -15.64
N LYS A 170 1.01 -14.57 -16.11
CA LYS A 170 1.37 -15.74 -16.93
C LYS A 170 2.81 -16.29 -16.73
N GLN A 171 3.01 -17.09 -15.69
CA GLN A 171 3.91 -18.26 -15.79
C GLN A 171 3.11 -19.35 -16.52
N LYS A 172 3.48 -19.59 -17.78
CA LYS A 172 2.76 -20.50 -18.68
C LYS A 172 3.57 -21.80 -18.78
N SER A 173 3.52 -22.63 -17.74
CA SER A 173 3.85 -24.07 -17.85
C SER A 173 3.24 -24.97 -16.78
N ASP A 174 2.95 -24.51 -15.55
CA ASP A 174 2.46 -25.41 -14.47
C ASP A 174 0.96 -25.30 -14.13
N SER A 175 0.27 -24.29 -14.66
CA SER A 175 -1.13 -23.97 -14.28
C SER A 175 -2.18 -24.99 -14.74
N ALA A 176 -1.89 -25.83 -15.74
CA ALA A 176 -2.87 -26.81 -16.22
C ALA A 176 -3.04 -28.00 -15.27
N GLU A 177 -1.99 -28.37 -14.55
CA GLU A 177 -2.00 -29.48 -13.60
C GLU A 177 -2.63 -29.07 -12.27
N GLU A 178 -2.33 -27.85 -11.81
CA GLU A 178 -2.95 -27.26 -10.61
C GLU A 178 -4.47 -27.05 -10.77
N ILE A 179 -4.94 -26.65 -11.95
CA ILE A 179 -6.37 -26.54 -12.25
C ILE A 179 -7.06 -27.91 -12.29
N LYS A 180 -6.36 -28.98 -12.71
CA LYS A 180 -6.88 -30.35 -12.64
C LYS A 180 -7.04 -30.80 -11.19
N ILE A 181 -6.01 -30.57 -10.36
CA ILE A 181 -6.02 -30.93 -8.93
C ILE A 181 -7.16 -30.21 -8.20
N LEU A 182 -7.36 -28.91 -8.45
CA LEU A 182 -8.45 -28.13 -7.86
C LEU A 182 -9.84 -28.63 -8.29
N LYS A 183 -10.00 -29.03 -9.57
CA LYS A 183 -11.25 -29.62 -10.05
C LYS A 183 -11.54 -30.98 -9.41
N GLU A 184 -10.50 -31.75 -9.10
CA GLU A 184 -10.63 -33.06 -8.45
C GLU A 184 -10.96 -32.92 -6.95
N GLN A 185 -10.35 -31.94 -6.27
CA GLN A 185 -10.68 -31.61 -4.88
C GLN A 185 -12.12 -31.11 -4.72
N THR A 186 -12.59 -30.24 -5.62
CA THR A 186 -13.98 -29.75 -5.59
C THR A 186 -15.00 -30.84 -5.85
N LYS A 187 -14.71 -31.79 -6.76
CA LYS A 187 -15.54 -32.98 -6.98
C LYS A 187 -15.60 -33.88 -5.74
N THR A 188 -14.47 -34.03 -5.03
CA THR A 188 -14.40 -34.82 -3.80
C THR A 188 -15.23 -34.21 -2.68
N LEU A 189 -15.17 -32.88 -2.51
CA LEU A 189 -16.02 -32.14 -1.57
C LEU A 189 -17.51 -32.29 -1.88
N GLN A 190 -17.90 -32.17 -3.15
CA GLN A 190 -19.29 -32.37 -3.57
C GLN A 190 -19.80 -33.78 -3.25
N ASN A 191 -18.97 -34.81 -3.45
CA ASN A 191 -19.33 -36.19 -3.12
C ASN A 191 -19.52 -36.40 -1.61
N MET A 192 -18.66 -35.81 -0.77
CA MET A 192 -18.83 -35.89 0.70
C MET A 192 -20.09 -35.18 1.16
N MET A 193 -20.40 -34.01 0.58
CA MET A 193 -21.61 -33.26 0.91
C MET A 193 -22.87 -34.03 0.50
N ALA A 194 -22.86 -34.69 -0.66
CA ALA A 194 -23.95 -35.57 -1.09
C ALA A 194 -24.14 -36.77 -0.15
N GLN A 195 -23.06 -37.37 0.37
CA GLN A 195 -23.14 -38.44 1.36
C GLN A 195 -23.72 -37.98 2.70
N LEU A 196 -23.32 -36.79 3.18
CA LEU A 196 -23.87 -36.21 4.42
C LEU A 196 -25.37 -35.94 4.29
N LEU A 197 -25.82 -35.42 3.15
CA LEU A 197 -27.24 -35.20 2.89
C LEU A 197 -28.02 -36.50 2.86
N ASN A 198 -27.51 -37.54 2.18
CA ASN A 198 -28.18 -38.85 2.16
C ASN A 198 -28.28 -39.49 3.55
N ASN A 199 -27.29 -39.34 4.42
CA ASN A 199 -27.34 -39.89 5.77
C ASN A 199 -28.37 -39.19 6.67
N GLN A 200 -28.64 -37.89 6.46
CA GLN A 200 -29.69 -37.18 7.20
C GLN A 200 -31.09 -37.64 6.79
N THR A 201 -31.31 -38.01 5.52
CA THR A 201 -32.61 -38.48 5.04
C THR A 201 -33.05 -39.79 5.70
N TYR A 202 -32.12 -40.71 5.98
CA TYR A 202 -32.44 -41.97 6.67
C TYR A 202 -32.73 -41.82 8.17
N SER A 203 -32.34 -40.68 8.77
CA SER A 203 -32.55 -40.41 10.19
C SER A 203 -33.97 -39.91 10.50
N THR A 204 -34.68 -39.40 9.49
CA THR A 204 -35.99 -38.73 9.67
C THR A 204 -37.16 -39.69 9.52
N THR A 205 -36.99 -40.83 8.83
CA THR A 205 -38.09 -41.78 8.56
C THR A 205 -38.28 -42.88 9.61
N ARG A 206 -37.68 -42.77 10.81
CA ARG A 206 -37.82 -43.79 11.87
C ARG A 206 -38.35 -43.27 13.22
N SER A 207 -38.86 -42.05 13.27
CA SER A 207 -39.43 -41.47 14.49
C SER A 207 -40.89 -41.06 14.29
N GLU A 208 -41.71 -41.98 13.78
CA GLU A 208 -43.17 -41.91 13.90
C GLU A 208 -43.65 -43.13 14.70
N CYS A 209 -43.80 -42.98 16.02
CA CYS A 209 -44.73 -43.79 16.80
C CYS A 209 -45.09 -43.11 18.12
N SER A 210 -46.41 -43.07 18.36
CA SER A 210 -47.11 -42.80 19.62
C SER A 210 -47.46 -41.34 19.94
N LYS A 211 -48.63 -40.95 19.43
CA LYS A 211 -49.57 -40.01 20.06
C LYS A 211 -50.19 -40.64 21.30
N THR A 212 -50.50 -39.85 22.34
CA THR A 212 -51.81 -39.83 23.01
C THR A 212 -52.07 -38.45 23.63
N TYR A 213 -53.36 -38.12 23.68
CA TYR A 213 -54.04 -36.86 23.90
C TYR A 213 -53.96 -36.34 25.35
N ASP A 214 -54.20 -35.04 25.55
CA ASP A 214 -55.37 -34.59 26.31
C ASP A 214 -55.68 -33.12 25.98
N GLU A 215 -56.98 -32.86 25.80
CA GLU A 215 -57.59 -31.54 25.66
C GLU A 215 -57.70 -30.88 27.03
N ASP A 216 -57.61 -29.55 27.08
CA ASP A 216 -58.66 -28.66 27.62
C ASP A 216 -58.12 -27.24 27.89
N ASP A 217 -59.06 -26.30 27.82
CA ASP A 217 -59.06 -24.93 28.36
C ASP A 217 -58.56 -23.72 27.53
N LEU A 218 -59.52 -23.22 26.75
CA LEU A 218 -59.99 -21.81 26.66
C LEU A 218 -59.71 -20.90 27.87
N VAL A 219 -58.99 -19.78 27.68
CA VAL A 219 -59.34 -18.39 28.14
C VAL A 219 -58.35 -17.41 27.49
N SER A 220 -58.76 -16.54 26.56
CA SER A 220 -59.20 -15.14 26.75
C SER A 220 -58.10 -14.10 27.06
N VAL A 221 -58.00 -13.11 26.16
CA VAL A 221 -57.68 -11.67 26.35
C VAL A 221 -56.72 -11.27 27.47
N ALA A 222 -55.61 -10.61 27.11
CA ALA A 222 -55.53 -9.15 27.18
C ALA A 222 -54.14 -8.64 26.75
N ASP A 223 -54.23 -7.52 26.04
CA ASP A 223 -53.21 -6.55 25.71
C ASP A 223 -52.56 -5.96 26.98
N THR A 224 -51.25 -6.11 27.14
CA THR A 224 -50.45 -5.26 28.04
C THR A 224 -49.12 -4.93 27.39
N SER A 225 -49.08 -3.71 26.86
CA SER A 225 -47.89 -2.89 26.69
C SER A 225 -47.06 -2.85 27.98
N SER A 226 -45.77 -3.17 27.90
CA SER A 226 -44.80 -2.74 28.91
C SER A 226 -43.43 -2.50 28.29
N LEU A 227 -42.97 -1.26 28.42
CA LEU A 227 -41.58 -0.83 28.32
C LEU A 227 -40.65 -1.83 29.01
N ILE A 228 -39.57 -2.20 28.34
CA ILE A 228 -38.34 -2.65 29.00
C ILE A 228 -37.19 -1.86 28.38
N GLU A 229 -36.80 -0.81 29.09
CA GLU A 229 -35.43 -0.28 29.06
C GLU A 229 -34.55 -1.32 29.75
N GLU A 230 -33.60 -1.91 29.02
CA GLU A 230 -32.47 -2.59 29.64
C GLU A 230 -31.17 -2.03 29.08
N GLU A 231 -30.60 -1.12 29.86
CA GLU A 231 -29.17 -0.86 29.88
C GLU A 231 -28.42 -2.16 30.17
N LYS A 232 -27.48 -2.53 29.29
CA LYS A 232 -26.43 -3.49 29.64
C LYS A 232 -25.08 -2.85 29.37
N GLU A 233 -24.57 -2.22 30.43
CA GLU A 233 -23.14 -2.04 30.67
C GLU A 233 -22.43 -3.38 30.56
N ASN A 234 -21.61 -3.58 29.52
CA ASN A 234 -20.68 -4.70 29.46
C ASN A 234 -19.26 -4.21 29.80
N SER A 235 -19.03 -4.05 31.10
CA SER A 235 -17.71 -3.85 31.72
C SER A 235 -16.97 -5.20 31.73
N GLY A 236 -16.26 -5.50 30.64
CA GLY A 236 -15.33 -6.62 30.54
C GLY A 236 -13.92 -6.21 30.97
N ARG A 237 -13.68 -6.17 32.29
CA ARG A 237 -12.37 -5.92 32.90
C ARG A 237 -11.76 -7.22 33.41
N ALA A 238 -10.43 -7.33 33.23
CA ALA A 238 -9.47 -8.28 33.83
C ALA A 238 -9.29 -9.62 33.07
N SER A 239 -8.11 -10.23 32.92
CA SER A 239 -6.79 -10.10 33.56
C SER A 239 -5.74 -10.57 32.53
N SER A 240 -4.66 -9.85 32.20
CA SER A 240 -3.36 -9.86 32.89
C SER A 240 -3.03 -11.18 33.57
N ILE A 241 -2.10 -11.97 33.01
CA ILE A 241 -1.12 -12.80 33.74
C ILE A 241 -0.31 -13.65 32.72
N PHE A 242 0.96 -13.86 33.06
CA PHE A 242 1.95 -14.80 32.51
C PHE A 242 2.75 -14.36 31.27
N GLU A 243 4.08 -14.46 31.18
CA GLU A 243 5.20 -14.52 32.13
C GLU A 243 6.44 -14.38 31.23
N ALA A 244 7.37 -13.50 31.55
CA ALA A 244 8.59 -13.30 30.78
C ALA A 244 9.67 -14.31 31.22
N PRO A 245 10.28 -15.10 30.31
CA PRO A 245 11.51 -15.79 30.64
C PRO A 245 12.71 -14.86 30.47
N ALA A 246 13.48 -14.80 31.55
CA ALA A 246 14.66 -14.01 31.78
C ALA A 246 15.86 -14.36 30.88
N SER A 247 16.67 -13.34 30.63
CA SER A 247 18.14 -13.34 30.70
C SER A 247 18.93 -14.43 29.95
N ARG A 248 19.48 -14.06 28.79
CA ARG A 248 20.78 -14.58 28.35
C ARG A 248 21.80 -13.44 28.23
N SER A 249 22.59 -13.34 29.29
CA SER A 249 23.89 -12.67 29.34
C SER A 249 24.96 -13.55 28.67
N SER A 250 26.09 -12.93 28.37
CA SER A 250 27.39 -13.49 27.93
C SER A 250 27.52 -13.88 26.45
N ALA A 251 28.23 -13.06 25.66
CA ALA A 251 29.67 -13.20 25.49
C ALA A 251 30.15 -12.16 24.45
N GLN A 252 30.97 -11.22 24.92
CA GLN A 252 31.87 -10.45 24.08
C GLN A 252 32.98 -11.37 23.59
N GLU A 253 33.19 -11.47 22.28
CA GLU A 253 34.48 -11.84 21.72
C GLU A 253 34.81 -10.92 20.55
N GLY A 254 35.94 -10.24 20.68
CA GLY A 254 36.37 -9.17 19.80
C GLY A 254 36.85 -9.69 18.45
N PHE A 255 36.38 -9.04 17.39
CA PHE A 255 37.07 -9.04 16.11
C PHE A 255 37.75 -7.69 15.93
N ASN A 256 39.03 -7.69 16.28
CA ASN A 256 39.96 -6.60 16.07
C ASN A 256 40.38 -6.62 14.58
N ILE A 257 39.58 -5.99 13.71
CA ILE A 257 39.95 -5.82 12.29
C ILE A 257 40.78 -4.55 12.19
N SER A 258 42.10 -4.74 12.21
CA SER A 258 43.11 -3.77 11.82
C SER A 258 42.80 -3.25 10.41
N ARG A 259 42.29 -2.01 10.32
CA ARG A 259 42.14 -1.29 9.05
C ARG A 259 43.42 -0.52 8.79
N GLN A 260 44.21 -0.97 7.83
CA GLN A 260 45.24 -0.15 7.20
C GLN A 260 44.61 1.09 6.56
N PRO A 261 45.26 2.27 6.65
CA PRO A 261 44.85 3.43 5.88
C PRO A 261 45.17 3.23 4.39
N PRO A 262 44.26 3.60 3.46
CA PRO A 262 44.56 3.58 2.04
C PRO A 262 45.61 4.66 1.70
N ALA A 263 46.48 4.30 0.76
CA ALA A 263 47.56 5.10 0.24
C ALA A 263 47.09 6.49 -0.23
N SER A 264 47.83 7.49 0.21
CA SER A 264 47.77 8.88 -0.24
C SER A 264 47.91 8.95 -1.76
N PHE A 265 46.82 9.33 -2.42
CA PHE A 265 46.79 9.63 -3.85
C PHE A 265 47.42 11.01 -4.05
N GLN A 266 48.61 11.04 -4.66
CA GLN A 266 49.31 12.27 -5.05
C GLN A 266 48.48 13.03 -6.09
N GLN A 267 48.09 14.26 -5.77
CA GLN A 267 47.62 15.23 -6.76
C GLN A 267 48.81 15.65 -7.64
N LYS A 268 48.77 15.25 -8.91
CA LYS A 268 49.53 15.90 -9.97
C LYS A 268 48.84 17.20 -10.32
N GLU A 269 49.45 18.31 -9.91
CA GLU A 269 49.14 19.63 -10.43
C GLU A 269 49.75 19.75 -11.85
N ASP A 270 48.95 19.46 -12.87
CA ASP A 270 49.30 19.86 -14.24
C ASP A 270 48.76 21.27 -14.50
N SER A 271 49.68 22.22 -14.34
CA SER A 271 49.60 23.58 -14.83
C SER A 271 49.40 23.60 -16.35
N VAL A 272 48.29 24.15 -16.84
CA VAL A 272 48.18 24.59 -18.24
C VAL A 272 47.67 26.02 -18.28
N ASN A 273 48.65 26.92 -18.36
CA ASN A 273 48.55 28.26 -18.93
C ASN A 273 47.69 28.30 -20.20
N ARG A 274 46.62 29.10 -20.21
CA ARG A 274 46.16 29.76 -21.44
C ARG A 274 45.96 31.25 -21.19
N ARG A 275 46.99 31.99 -21.60
CA ARG A 275 46.88 33.39 -22.01
C ARG A 275 45.83 33.48 -23.10
N ILE A 276 44.81 34.32 -22.91
CA ILE A 276 44.05 34.90 -24.01
C ILE A 276 44.37 36.39 -24.01
N PHE A 277 45.07 36.79 -25.05
CA PHE A 277 45.24 38.18 -25.48
C PHE A 277 43.85 38.74 -25.83
N ILE A 278 43.54 39.94 -25.33
CA ILE A 278 42.56 40.82 -25.95
C ILE A 278 43.29 42.14 -26.16
N ASP A 279 43.51 42.47 -27.42
CA ASP A 279 43.86 43.80 -27.89
C ASP A 279 43.03 44.07 -29.15
N GLN A 280 42.51 45.30 -29.21
CA GLN A 280 41.59 45.93 -30.17
C GLN A 280 40.10 45.89 -29.83
#